data_AF-A0A661YRA0-F1
#
_entry.id   AF-A0A661YRA0-F1
#
_cell.length_a   1.000
_cell.length_b   1.000
_cell.length_c   1.000
_cell.angle_alpha   90.00
_cell.angle_beta   90.00
_cell.angle_gamma   90.00
#
_symmetry.space_group_name_H-M   'P 1'
#
loop_
_entity.id
_entity.type
_entity.pdbx_description
1 polymer ?
#
loop_
_entity_poly.entity_id
_entity_poly.type
_entity_poly.pdbx_seq_one_letter_code
_entity_poly.pdbx_strand_id
1 'polypeptide(L)'
;MKKLAILFFIVLIQQTTFSQPDSLIVQTFSWDDPSPEGWSAPYRGVFDFPNDDRSWEKILMVRSLKCDSAAKGDTYPCGEWDYHTHTVIYMPYKDTVEAFELGSFITPYGKRLKMGEENGWTWIYDVTDYAPLLRGKVDLKSGNNQELLDMKFIFIEGIPPRDVMSVENLYPWGLYKYGDLADDSVLKARKMVL
;
A
#
# COMPACT_ATOMS: atom_id res chain seq x y z
N MET A 1 -71.30 27.50 3.86
CA MET A 1 -70.40 26.42 3.40
C MET A 1 -69.06 27.03 3.01
N LYS A 2 -68.05 26.99 3.89
CA LYS A 2 -66.72 27.56 3.63
C LYS A 2 -65.84 26.46 3.01
N LYS A 3 -65.36 26.65 1.78
CA LYS A 3 -64.44 25.71 1.12
C LYS A 3 -63.03 25.95 1.68
N LEU A 4 -62.47 24.94 2.35
CA LEU A 4 -61.10 24.94 2.84
C LEU A 4 -60.20 24.43 1.70
N ALA A 5 -59.40 25.31 1.11
CA ALA A 5 -58.41 24.93 0.11
C ALA A 5 -57.16 24.40 0.82
N ILE A 6 -56.92 23.10 0.73
CA ILE A 6 -55.71 22.44 1.26
C ILE A 6 -54.63 22.59 0.19
N LEU A 7 -53.62 23.43 0.45
CA LEU A 7 -52.42 23.53 -0.37
C LEU A 7 -51.51 22.33 -0.05
N PHE A 8 -51.33 21.42 -1.02
CA PHE A 8 -50.36 20.33 -0.93
C PHE A 8 -48.97 20.88 -1.27
N PHE A 9 -48.11 21.03 -0.26
CA PHE A 9 -46.72 21.41 -0.45
C PHE A 9 -45.92 20.14 -0.82
N ILE A 10 -45.65 19.94 -2.11
CA ILE A 10 -44.79 18.84 -2.60
C ILE A 10 -43.34 19.22 -2.28
N VAL A 11 -42.79 18.61 -1.24
CA VAL A 11 -41.34 18.64 -0.95
C VAL A 11 -40.65 17.71 -1.95
N LEU A 12 -40.03 18.28 -2.98
CA LEU A 12 -39.12 17.55 -3.86
C LEU A 12 -37.84 17.21 -3.08
N ILE A 13 -37.77 15.98 -2.56
CA ILE A 13 -36.51 15.40 -2.09
C ILE A 13 -35.69 15.10 -3.34
N GLN A 14 -34.68 15.92 -3.62
CA GLN A 14 -33.69 15.59 -4.65
C GLN A 14 -32.89 14.38 -4.16
N GLN A 15 -33.11 13.23 -4.79
CA GLN A 15 -32.27 12.06 -4.59
C GLN A 15 -30.97 12.31 -5.34
N THR A 16 -29.89 12.61 -4.61
CA THR A 16 -28.54 12.57 -5.17
C THR A 16 -28.19 11.11 -5.42
N THR A 17 -28.20 10.71 -6.69
CA THR A 17 -27.61 9.44 -7.10
C THR A 17 -26.10 9.56 -6.96
N PHE A 18 -25.55 9.08 -5.84
CA PHE A 18 -24.10 8.88 -5.74
C PHE A 18 -23.74 7.72 -6.67
N SER A 19 -23.12 8.01 -7.81
CA SER A 19 -22.41 6.99 -8.58
C SER A 19 -21.27 6.48 -7.72
N GLN A 20 -21.11 5.16 -7.62
CA GLN A 20 -19.90 4.61 -7.03
C GLN A 20 -18.72 5.04 -7.89
N PRO A 21 -17.61 5.52 -7.32
CA PRO A 21 -16.46 5.89 -8.11
C PRO A 21 -15.88 4.65 -8.80
N ASP A 22 -15.45 4.81 -10.05
CA ASP A 22 -14.80 3.73 -10.79
C ASP A 22 -13.50 3.35 -10.10
N SER A 23 -13.29 2.05 -9.92
CA SER A 23 -12.08 1.52 -9.28
C SER A 23 -11.24 0.72 -10.26
N LEU A 24 -9.94 0.97 -10.29
CA LEU A 24 -8.96 0.20 -11.05
C LEU A 24 -8.07 -0.59 -10.09
N ILE A 25 -7.88 -1.88 -10.38
CA ILE A 25 -7.06 -2.77 -9.57
C ILE A 25 -5.76 -3.09 -10.31
N VAL A 26 -4.63 -2.86 -9.66
CA VAL A 26 -3.31 -3.31 -10.09
C VAL A 26 -2.88 -4.44 -9.16
N GLN A 27 -2.96 -5.68 -9.64
CA GLN A 27 -2.39 -6.83 -8.92
C GLN A 27 -0.87 -6.79 -9.05
N THR A 28 -0.16 -6.89 -7.93
CA THR A 28 1.32 -6.89 -7.91
C THR A 28 1.85 -8.29 -7.59
N PHE A 29 1.71 -8.74 -6.34
CA PHE A 29 2.06 -10.10 -5.93
C PHE A 29 0.80 -10.91 -5.70
N SER A 30 0.79 -12.21 -6.01
CA SER A 30 -0.32 -13.12 -5.68
C SER A 30 0.19 -14.34 -4.93
N TRP A 31 -0.72 -15.07 -4.27
CA TRP A 31 -0.37 -16.33 -3.61
C TRP A 31 0.13 -17.43 -4.57
N ASP A 32 -0.15 -17.30 -5.87
CA ASP A 32 0.32 -18.23 -6.89
C ASP A 32 1.75 -17.92 -7.35
N ASP A 33 2.29 -16.74 -7.01
CA ASP A 33 3.67 -16.41 -7.30
C ASP A 33 4.61 -17.34 -6.53
N PRO A 34 5.69 -17.84 -7.17
CA PRO A 34 6.69 -18.63 -6.46
C PRO A 34 7.24 -17.86 -5.26
N SER A 35 7.11 -18.42 -4.06
CA SER A 35 7.70 -17.85 -2.86
C SER A 35 9.21 -17.71 -3.06
N PRO A 36 9.79 -16.51 -2.84
CA PRO A 36 11.23 -16.28 -2.92
C PRO A 36 12.01 -17.24 -2.03
N GLU A 37 13.24 -17.58 -2.43
CA GLU A 37 14.12 -18.45 -1.66
C GLU A 37 15.19 -17.68 -0.88
N GLY A 38 15.60 -18.21 0.28
CA GLY A 38 16.54 -17.59 1.20
C GLY A 38 15.87 -17.13 2.50
N TRP A 39 16.66 -16.92 3.55
CA TRP A 39 16.14 -16.48 4.84
C TRP A 39 15.57 -15.06 4.75
N SER A 40 14.29 -14.91 5.10
CA SER A 40 13.56 -13.63 5.05
C SER A 40 13.62 -12.94 3.67
N ALA A 41 13.54 -13.72 2.59
CA ALA A 41 13.68 -13.20 1.23
C ALA A 41 12.42 -12.43 0.80
N PRO A 42 12.52 -11.18 0.32
CA PRO A 42 11.36 -10.40 -0.08
C PRO A 42 10.89 -10.76 -1.50
N TYR A 43 9.61 -10.55 -1.76
CA TYR A 43 9.08 -10.50 -3.12
C TYR A 43 9.56 -9.21 -3.80
N ARG A 44 9.91 -9.28 -5.08
CA ARG A 44 10.29 -8.11 -5.89
C ARG A 44 9.81 -8.28 -7.33
N GLY A 45 9.28 -7.21 -7.92
CA GLY A 45 8.81 -7.20 -9.29
C GLY A 45 8.69 -5.78 -9.84
N VAL A 46 8.55 -5.68 -11.17
CA VAL A 46 8.25 -4.42 -11.85
C VAL A 46 6.83 -4.51 -12.39
N PHE A 47 5.98 -3.55 -12.01
CA PHE A 47 4.56 -3.56 -12.31
C PHE A 47 4.15 -2.32 -13.10
N ASP A 48 3.18 -2.49 -13.99
CA ASP A 48 2.60 -1.41 -14.80
C ASP A 48 1.43 -0.77 -14.05
N PHE A 49 1.67 0.41 -13.49
CA PHE A 49 0.69 1.28 -12.86
C PHE A 49 0.05 2.24 -13.86
N PRO A 50 -1.15 2.78 -13.57
CA PRO A 50 -1.85 3.69 -14.46
C PRO A 50 -0.98 4.93 -14.73
N ASN A 51 -0.85 5.28 -16.01
CA ASN A 51 -0.07 6.43 -16.43
C ASN A 51 -0.87 7.32 -17.39
N ASP A 52 -2.11 7.61 -16.99
CA ASP A 52 -3.04 8.47 -17.69
C ASP A 52 -3.39 9.70 -16.85
N ASP A 53 -4.23 10.58 -17.39
CA ASP A 53 -4.57 11.87 -16.78
C ASP A 53 -5.68 11.76 -15.72
N ARG A 54 -6.03 10.55 -15.28
CA ARG A 54 -7.05 10.37 -14.24
C ARG A 54 -6.57 10.89 -12.89
N SER A 55 -7.54 11.38 -12.13
CA SER A 55 -7.37 11.80 -10.75
C SER A 55 -7.92 10.73 -9.81
N TRP A 56 -7.15 10.42 -8.78
CA TRP A 56 -7.47 9.36 -7.82
C TRP A 56 -7.87 9.99 -6.50
N GLU A 57 -9.13 9.81 -6.08
CA GLU A 57 -9.56 10.20 -4.74
C GLU A 57 -8.76 9.43 -3.69
N LYS A 58 -8.56 8.13 -3.95
CA LYS A 58 -7.79 7.24 -3.08
C LYS A 58 -6.95 6.25 -3.88
N ILE A 59 -5.81 5.91 -3.31
CA ILE A 59 -5.02 4.74 -3.70
C ILE A 59 -4.83 3.88 -2.45
N LEU A 60 -5.42 2.68 -2.48
CA LEU A 60 -5.36 1.73 -1.37
C LEU A 60 -4.37 0.63 -1.68
N MET A 61 -3.31 0.51 -0.89
CA MET A 61 -2.43 -0.65 -0.90
C MET A 61 -3.06 -1.74 -0.01
N VAL A 62 -3.51 -2.81 -0.64
CA VAL A 62 -4.16 -3.95 0.01
C VAL A 62 -3.17 -5.09 0.06
N ARG A 63 -2.88 -5.57 1.26
CA ARG A 63 -1.95 -6.66 1.53
C ARG A 63 -2.69 -7.79 2.23
N SER A 64 -2.58 -9.01 1.71
CA SER A 64 -3.08 -10.21 2.35
C SER A 64 -1.95 -11.20 2.58
N LEU A 65 -1.86 -11.74 3.79
CA LEU A 65 -0.91 -12.79 4.13
C LEU A 65 -1.64 -14.09 4.46
N LYS A 66 -1.03 -15.22 4.11
CA LYS A 66 -1.58 -16.56 4.36
C LYS A 66 -0.48 -17.53 4.79
N CYS A 67 -0.79 -18.33 5.81
CA CYS A 67 0.02 -19.49 6.15
C CYS A 67 -0.22 -20.61 5.13
N ASP A 68 0.81 -21.01 4.42
CA ASP A 68 0.74 -22.06 3.40
C ASP A 68 2.08 -22.79 3.26
N SER A 69 2.05 -24.10 3.05
CA SER A 69 3.25 -24.92 2.83
C SER A 69 4.05 -24.55 1.57
N ALA A 70 3.47 -23.76 0.67
CA ALA A 70 4.18 -23.22 -0.49
C ALA A 70 5.19 -22.11 -0.11
N ALA A 71 5.02 -21.44 1.04
CA ALA A 71 5.99 -20.47 1.54
C ALA A 71 7.35 -21.15 1.78
N LYS A 72 8.45 -20.46 1.45
CA LYS A 72 9.81 -21.00 1.49
C LYS A 72 10.68 -20.43 2.61
N GLY A 73 10.11 -19.59 3.47
CA GLY A 73 10.81 -18.97 4.58
C GLY A 73 11.07 -19.89 5.78
N ASP A 74 10.28 -20.95 5.95
CA ASP A 74 10.39 -21.94 7.03
C ASP A 74 9.93 -23.33 6.53
N THR A 75 10.16 -24.38 7.31
CA THR A 75 9.60 -25.73 7.09
C THR A 75 8.10 -25.79 7.45
N TYR A 76 7.63 -24.87 8.28
CA TYR A 76 6.20 -24.73 8.60
C TYR A 76 5.51 -23.77 7.62
N PRO A 77 4.17 -23.85 7.48
CA PRO A 77 3.40 -22.96 6.59
C PRO A 77 3.52 -21.45 6.87
N CYS A 78 4.03 -21.08 8.03
CA CYS A 78 4.23 -19.70 8.47
C CYS A 78 5.53 -19.64 9.26
N GLY A 79 6.20 -18.50 9.22
CA GLY A 79 7.36 -18.24 10.05
C GLY A 79 7.01 -18.21 11.54
N GLU A 80 7.99 -18.50 12.39
CA GLU A 80 7.72 -18.55 13.84
C GLU A 80 7.47 -17.17 14.46
N TRP A 81 8.23 -16.18 14.05
CA TRP A 81 8.36 -14.90 14.74
C TRP A 81 7.59 -13.78 14.06
N ASP A 82 7.55 -12.65 14.77
CA ASP A 82 7.05 -11.38 14.30
C ASP A 82 8.13 -10.63 13.51
N TYR A 83 8.14 -10.84 12.20
CA TYR A 83 9.16 -10.30 11.33
C TYR A 83 8.80 -8.90 10.83
N HIS A 84 9.79 -8.02 10.82
CA HIS A 84 9.64 -6.70 10.21
C HIS A 84 9.76 -6.78 8.69
N THR A 85 8.77 -6.22 8.00
CA THR A 85 8.68 -6.14 6.54
C THR A 85 8.46 -4.71 6.10
N HIS A 86 9.00 -4.38 4.92
CA HIS A 86 8.90 -3.06 4.32
C HIS A 86 8.32 -3.19 2.91
N THR A 87 7.35 -2.35 2.57
CA THR A 87 6.93 -2.16 1.18
C THR A 87 7.63 -0.93 0.63
N VAL A 88 8.51 -1.15 -0.36
CA VAL A 88 9.39 -0.12 -0.90
C VAL A 88 9.28 -0.10 -2.40
N ILE A 89 9.14 1.09 -2.99
CA ILE A 89 9.28 1.31 -4.43
C ILE A 89 10.64 1.94 -4.73
N TYR A 90 11.17 1.63 -5.90
CA TYR A 90 12.48 2.07 -6.37
C TYR A 90 12.29 2.94 -7.62
N MET A 91 12.64 4.21 -7.50
CA MET A 91 12.48 5.20 -8.56
C MET A 91 13.84 5.60 -9.13
N PRO A 92 13.99 5.74 -10.45
CA PRO A 92 15.20 6.32 -11.03
C PRO A 92 15.42 7.74 -10.51
N TYR A 93 16.64 8.02 -10.05
CA TYR A 93 17.06 9.35 -9.61
C TYR A 93 18.45 9.66 -10.18
N LYS A 94 18.49 10.48 -11.24
CA LYS A 94 19.70 10.75 -12.03
C LYS A 94 20.35 9.43 -12.48
N ASP A 95 21.62 9.21 -12.15
CA ASP A 95 22.37 7.99 -12.46
C ASP A 95 22.24 6.91 -11.36
N THR A 96 21.27 7.06 -10.45
CA THR A 96 21.07 6.20 -9.28
C THR A 96 19.61 5.77 -9.14
N VAL A 97 19.31 5.06 -8.06
CA VAL A 97 17.95 4.64 -7.69
C VAL A 97 17.67 5.16 -6.28
N GLU A 98 16.52 5.79 -6.10
CA GLU A 98 16.00 6.22 -4.81
C GLU A 98 14.90 5.28 -4.34
N ALA A 99 14.91 4.93 -3.06
CA ALA A 99 13.92 4.06 -2.44
C ALA A 99 12.90 4.90 -1.65
N PHE A 100 11.61 4.66 -1.87
CA PHE A 100 10.51 5.25 -1.13
C PHE A 100 9.73 4.16 -0.41
N GLU A 101 9.62 4.26 0.91
CA GLU A 101 8.87 3.30 1.71
C GLU A 101 7.40 3.72 1.79
N LEU A 102 6.51 2.90 1.23
CA LEU A 102 5.07 3.12 1.29
C LEU A 102 4.48 2.72 2.65
N GLY A 103 5.15 1.80 3.36
CA GLY A 103 4.79 1.39 4.70
C GLY A 103 5.60 0.21 5.22
N SER A 104 5.73 0.13 6.54
CA SER A 104 6.28 -1.00 7.28
C SER A 104 5.19 -1.78 8.00
N PHE A 105 5.47 -3.04 8.26
CA PHE A 105 4.54 -3.95 8.93
C PHE A 105 5.30 -5.05 9.66
N ILE A 106 4.78 -5.46 10.81
CA ILE A 106 5.28 -6.60 11.60
C ILE A 106 4.33 -7.78 11.41
N THR A 107 4.85 -8.92 10.96
CA THR A 107 4.05 -10.15 10.82
C THR A 107 3.59 -10.65 12.19
N PRO A 108 2.45 -11.35 12.29
CA PRO A 108 2.10 -12.04 13.52
C PRO A 108 3.02 -13.25 13.75
N TYR A 109 3.19 -13.67 15.00
CA TYR A 109 3.86 -14.93 15.36
C TYR A 109 3.12 -16.13 14.75
N GLY A 110 3.82 -17.04 14.05
CA GLY A 110 3.15 -17.87 13.04
C GLY A 110 3.21 -19.41 13.08
N LYS A 111 3.88 -20.10 14.02
CA LYS A 111 3.77 -21.58 14.08
C LYS A 111 2.41 -22.03 14.61
N ARG A 112 1.64 -22.77 13.80
CA ARG A 112 0.25 -23.21 14.07
C ARG A 112 -0.77 -22.06 14.13
N LEU A 113 -0.39 -20.87 13.64
CA LEU A 113 -1.33 -19.77 13.45
C LEU A 113 -2.36 -20.15 12.38
N LYS A 114 -3.64 -19.85 12.63
CA LYS A 114 -4.70 -19.89 11.63
C LYS A 114 -4.99 -18.47 11.17
N MET A 115 -4.47 -18.11 10.01
CA MET A 115 -4.50 -16.74 9.50
C MET A 115 -5.52 -16.61 8.38
N GLY A 116 -6.80 -16.49 8.72
CA GLY A 116 -7.90 -16.33 7.74
C GLY A 116 -8.11 -17.51 6.78
N GLU A 117 -7.45 -18.65 7.03
CA GLU A 117 -7.55 -19.91 6.29
C GLU A 117 -7.33 -19.72 4.78
N GLU A 118 -8.30 -20.05 3.93
CA GLU A 118 -8.16 -19.93 2.48
C GLU A 118 -8.09 -18.47 2.00
N ASN A 119 -8.69 -17.53 2.75
CA ASN A 119 -8.78 -16.12 2.35
C ASN A 119 -7.63 -15.25 2.87
N GLY A 120 -6.74 -15.82 3.70
CA GLY A 120 -5.68 -15.06 4.35
C GLY A 120 -6.22 -13.96 5.29
N TRP A 121 -5.32 -13.16 5.83
CA TRP A 121 -5.66 -11.97 6.60
C TRP A 121 -5.20 -10.71 5.87
N THR A 122 -6.09 -9.71 5.80
CA THR A 122 -5.91 -8.52 4.97
C THR A 122 -5.71 -7.26 5.80
N TRP A 123 -4.76 -6.42 5.36
CA TRP A 123 -4.58 -5.04 5.80
C TRP A 123 -4.69 -4.11 4.60
N ILE A 124 -5.22 -2.91 4.87
CA ILE A 124 -5.43 -1.89 3.85
C ILE A 124 -4.77 -0.61 4.35
N TYR A 125 -3.89 -0.05 3.53
CA TYR A 125 -3.20 1.21 3.79
C TYR A 125 -3.60 2.22 2.74
N ASP A 126 -3.94 3.44 3.17
CA ASP A 126 -4.12 4.56 2.27
C ASP A 126 -2.75 5.12 1.89
N VAL A 127 -2.39 4.99 0.61
CA VAL A 127 -1.11 5.42 0.05
C VAL A 127 -1.32 6.51 -1.02
N THR A 128 -2.44 7.23 -0.95
CA THR A 128 -2.81 8.28 -1.92
C THR A 128 -1.74 9.36 -2.05
N ASP A 129 -1.01 9.64 -0.97
CA ASP A 129 0.10 10.60 -0.95
C ASP A 129 1.25 10.22 -1.88
N TYR A 130 1.37 8.95 -2.26
CA TYR A 130 2.39 8.45 -3.18
C TYR A 130 1.91 8.43 -4.64
N ALA A 131 0.74 9.00 -4.95
CA ALA A 131 0.18 9.02 -6.30
C ALA A 131 1.17 9.48 -7.40
N PRO A 132 2.03 10.50 -7.20
CA PRO A 132 3.01 10.88 -8.22
C PRO A 132 4.05 9.80 -8.55
N LEU A 133 4.32 8.90 -7.60
CA LEU A 133 5.31 7.82 -7.76
C LEU A 133 4.67 6.51 -8.27
N LEU A 134 3.37 6.32 -8.08
CA LEU A 134 2.64 5.10 -8.45
C LEU A 134 2.07 5.19 -9.87
N ARG A 135 2.94 5.49 -10.85
CA ARG A 135 2.59 5.68 -12.27
C ARG A 135 3.59 5.01 -13.19
N GLY A 136 3.11 4.36 -14.24
CA GLY A 136 3.98 3.67 -15.22
C GLY A 136 4.67 2.45 -14.63
N LYS A 137 5.90 2.15 -15.06
CA LYS A 137 6.66 1.00 -14.55
C LYS A 137 7.27 1.30 -13.19
N VAL A 138 6.85 0.57 -12.17
CA VAL A 138 7.32 0.74 -10.78
C VAL A 138 7.99 -0.54 -10.32
N ASP A 139 9.27 -0.46 -9.92
CA ASP A 139 10.00 -1.53 -9.23
C ASP A 139 9.61 -1.52 -7.76
N LEU A 140 9.06 -2.63 -7.29
CA LEU A 140 8.41 -2.76 -6.00
C LEU A 140 8.95 -3.99 -5.27
N LYS A 141 9.23 -3.83 -3.98
CA LYS A 141 9.66 -4.90 -3.06
C LYS A 141 8.78 -4.94 -1.84
N SER A 142 8.38 -6.14 -1.40
CA SER A 142 7.54 -6.32 -0.20
C SER A 142 7.66 -7.72 0.41
N GLY A 143 7.22 -7.87 1.65
CA GLY A 143 7.21 -9.15 2.35
C GLY A 143 8.60 -9.71 2.65
N ASN A 144 8.63 -10.98 3.07
CA ASN A 144 9.84 -11.63 3.57
C ASN A 144 9.78 -13.17 3.48
N ASN A 145 8.96 -13.74 2.58
CA ASN A 145 8.75 -15.19 2.35
C ASN A 145 8.34 -16.09 3.54
N GLN A 146 8.09 -15.54 4.73
CA GLN A 146 7.65 -16.32 5.89
C GLN A 146 6.18 -16.72 5.79
N GLU A 147 5.38 -15.88 5.12
CA GLU A 147 4.00 -16.13 4.71
C GLU A 147 3.86 -15.90 3.20
N LEU A 148 2.86 -16.50 2.57
CA LEU A 148 2.50 -16.12 1.20
C LEU A 148 1.92 -14.71 1.17
N LEU A 149 2.34 -13.94 0.19
CA LEU A 149 1.93 -12.55 0.00
C LEU A 149 1.02 -12.43 -1.23
N ASP A 150 -0.19 -11.90 -1.02
CA ASP A 150 -0.98 -11.29 -2.08
C ASP A 150 -1.02 -9.78 -1.82
N MET A 151 -0.73 -8.98 -2.84
CA MET A 151 -0.70 -7.54 -2.72
C MET A 151 -1.19 -6.87 -3.99
N LYS A 152 -2.07 -5.90 -3.84
CA LYS A 152 -2.64 -5.13 -4.93
C LYS A 152 -2.86 -3.68 -4.53
N PHE A 153 -2.98 -2.83 -5.53
CA PHE A 153 -3.34 -1.43 -5.37
C PHE A 153 -4.73 -1.20 -5.98
N ILE A 154 -5.61 -0.57 -5.22
CA ILE A 154 -6.94 -0.17 -5.68
C ILE A 154 -6.94 1.35 -5.83
N PHE A 155 -7.00 1.79 -7.08
CA PHE A 155 -7.10 3.18 -7.47
C PHE A 155 -8.58 3.53 -7.60
N ILE A 156 -9.05 4.49 -6.81
CA ILE A 156 -10.45 4.93 -6.78
C ILE A 156 -10.50 6.30 -7.45
N GLU A 157 -11.15 6.40 -8.60
CA GLU A 157 -11.26 7.66 -9.36
C GLU A 157 -12.07 8.69 -8.56
N GLY A 158 -11.68 9.96 -8.66
CA GLY A 158 -12.43 11.04 -8.05
C GLY A 158 -11.57 12.27 -7.80
N ILE A 159 -12.06 13.16 -6.94
CA ILE A 159 -11.37 14.39 -6.60
C ILE A 159 -10.50 14.12 -5.36
N PRO A 160 -9.17 14.13 -5.48
CA PRO A 160 -8.31 13.93 -4.32
C PRO A 160 -8.52 15.06 -3.29
N PRO A 161 -8.42 14.77 -1.98
CA PRO A 161 -8.56 15.80 -0.95
C PRO A 161 -7.46 16.88 -1.03
N ARG A 162 -6.36 16.60 -1.75
CA ARG A 162 -5.27 17.54 -2.06
C ARG A 162 -4.59 17.14 -3.36
N ASP A 163 -4.08 18.13 -4.08
CA ASP A 163 -3.22 17.90 -5.24
C ASP A 163 -1.78 17.66 -4.79
N VAL A 164 -1.30 16.42 -4.94
CA VAL A 164 0.06 16.04 -4.52
C VAL A 164 1.02 16.30 -5.67
N MET A 165 1.81 17.37 -5.56
CA MET A 165 2.72 17.78 -6.63
C MET A 165 3.99 16.92 -6.73
N SER A 166 4.54 16.52 -5.59
CA SER A 166 5.77 15.71 -5.53
C SER A 166 5.89 15.00 -4.19
N VAL A 167 6.74 13.99 -4.16
CA VAL A 167 7.10 13.24 -2.95
C VAL A 167 8.62 13.26 -2.84
N GLU A 168 9.12 13.74 -1.70
CA GLU A 168 10.55 13.83 -1.43
C GLU A 168 10.87 13.16 -0.10
N ASN A 169 11.89 12.31 -0.08
CA ASN A 169 12.43 11.76 1.15
C ASN A 169 13.17 12.85 1.93
N LEU A 170 12.72 13.12 3.16
CA LEU A 170 13.49 13.95 4.10
C LEU A 170 14.81 13.29 4.45
N TYR A 171 14.84 11.96 4.53
CA TYR A 171 16.03 11.17 4.76
C TYR A 171 16.02 9.96 3.84
N PRO A 172 17.19 9.54 3.32
CA PRO A 172 17.25 8.34 2.49
C PRO A 172 16.72 7.13 3.27
N TRP A 173 16.02 6.24 2.58
CA TRP A 173 15.58 4.99 3.18
C TRP A 173 16.79 4.12 3.56
N GLY A 174 16.78 3.56 4.77
CA GLY A 174 17.87 2.71 5.25
C GLY A 174 17.71 2.29 6.71
N LEU A 175 18.62 1.41 7.14
CA LEU A 175 18.75 1.00 8.53
C LEU A 175 19.90 1.77 9.18
N TYR A 176 19.60 2.48 10.26
CA TYR A 176 20.54 3.33 10.97
C TYR A 176 20.73 2.82 12.40
N LYS A 177 21.97 2.87 12.89
CA LYS A 177 22.24 2.52 14.29
C LYS A 177 21.83 3.69 15.18
N TYR A 178 21.26 3.38 16.34
CA TYR A 178 20.91 4.40 17.33
C TYR A 178 22.11 5.25 17.77
N GLY A 179 23.32 4.67 17.88
CA GLY A 179 24.53 5.43 18.19
C GLY A 179 24.87 6.47 17.13
N ASP A 180 24.81 6.10 15.85
CA ASP A 180 25.10 7.01 14.74
C ASP A 180 24.08 8.16 14.65
N LEU A 181 22.81 7.88 14.97
CA LEU A 181 21.76 8.90 15.07
C LEU A 181 21.98 9.84 16.26
N ALA A 182 22.36 9.29 17.42
CA ALA A 182 22.62 10.08 18.63
C ALA A 182 23.85 10.99 18.47
N ASP A 183 24.86 10.53 17.73
CA ASP A 183 26.07 11.27 17.42
C ASP A 183 25.91 12.25 16.23
N ASP A 184 24.72 12.33 15.61
CA ASP A 184 24.42 13.12 14.41
C ASP A 184 25.41 12.85 13.25
N SER A 185 25.92 11.62 13.18
CA SER A 185 26.88 11.19 12.16
C SER A 185 26.18 10.81 10.84
N VAL A 186 24.91 10.44 10.93
CA VAL A 186 23.99 10.14 9.82
C VAL A 186 22.69 10.93 9.98
N LEU A 187 21.92 11.08 8.89
CA LEU A 187 20.60 11.76 8.89
C LEU A 187 20.61 13.18 9.47
N LYS A 188 21.61 13.98 9.08
CA LYS A 188 21.79 15.36 9.56
C LYS A 188 20.58 16.25 9.30
N ALA A 189 20.33 17.17 10.22
CA ALA A 189 19.23 18.13 10.15
C ALA A 189 19.10 18.80 8.76
N ARG A 190 17.87 18.78 8.22
CA ARG A 190 17.53 19.41 6.95
C ARG A 190 16.64 20.63 7.15
N LYS A 191 16.93 21.69 6.40
CA LYS A 191 16.02 22.85 6.31
C LYS A 191 14.93 22.53 5.31
N MET A 192 13.69 22.49 5.77
CA MET A 192 12.54 22.34 4.87
C MET A 192 12.21 23.67 4.22
N VAL A 193 11.99 23.66 2.91
CA VAL A 193 11.37 24.78 2.19
C VAL A 193 9.90 24.43 2.12
N LEU A 194 9.09 25.10 2.94
CA LEU A 194 7.63 25.02 2.92
C LEU A 194 7.07 26.00 1.87
#